data_AF-A0A1Q9XJ47-F1
#
_entry.id   AF-A0A1Q9XJ47-F1
#
_cell.length_a   1.000
_cell.length_b   1.000
_cell.length_c   1.000
_cell.angle_alpha   90.00
_cell.angle_beta   90.00
_cell.angle_gamma   90.00
#
_symmetry.space_group_name_H-M   'P 1'
#
loop_
_entity.id
_entity.type
_entity.pdbx_description
1 polymer ?
#
loop_
_entity_poly.entity_id
_entity_poly.type
_entity_poly.pdbx_seq_one_letter_code
_entity_poly.pdbx_strand_id
1 'polypeptide(L)' 'MGESQIKPCHCSYEGALAGINHQGVYLSLTCPECRRSVQAFTMEGLVESWNKPAEPKRQGEQP' A
#
# COMPACT_ATOMS: atom_id res chain seq x y z
N MET A 1 -4.35 -7.68 19.09
CA MET A 1 -3.43 -8.31 18.14
C MET A 1 -3.64 -7.57 16.82
N GLY A 2 -3.02 -6.41 16.61
CA GLY A 2 -1.67 -6.33 16.06
C GLY A 2 -1.74 -6.46 14.54
N GLU A 3 -2.49 -5.58 13.86
CA GLU A 3 -2.61 -5.53 12.40
C GLU A 3 -1.33 -4.95 11.77
N SER A 4 -0.18 -5.59 12.04
CA SER A 4 1.14 -5.18 11.52
C SER A 4 1.50 -5.95 10.24
N GLN A 5 0.55 -6.70 9.67
CA GLN A 5 0.74 -7.52 8.49
C GLN A 5 0.03 -6.93 7.28
N ILE A 6 0.74 -6.93 6.16
CA ILE A 6 0.22 -6.52 4.87
C ILE A 6 -0.80 -7.57 4.43
N LYS A 7 -2.08 -7.17 4.29
CA LYS A 7 -3.14 -8.06 3.82
C LYS A 7 -2.94 -8.38 2.32
N PRO A 8 -3.54 -9.44 1.79
CA PRO A 8 -3.63 -9.65 0.35
C PRO A 8 -4.18 -8.42 -0.35
N CYS A 9 -3.83 -8.25 -1.63
CA CYS A 9 -4.41 -7.15 -2.39
C CYS A 9 -5.94 -7.32 -2.50
N HIS A 10 -6.68 -6.23 -2.60
CA HIS A 10 -8.14 -6.25 -2.80
C HIS A 10 -8.59 -6.91 -4.11
N CYS A 11 -7.65 -7.18 -5.04
CA CYS A 11 -7.91 -8.00 -6.22
C CYS A 11 -7.76 -9.52 -5.97
N SER A 12 -7.64 -9.93 -4.71
CA SER A 12 -7.39 -11.32 -4.26
C SER A 12 -6.00 -11.86 -4.59
N TYR A 13 -5.02 -10.99 -4.88
CA TYR A 13 -3.63 -11.40 -5.04
C TYR A 13 -2.97 -11.64 -3.68
N GLU A 14 -2.52 -12.88 -3.45
CA GLU A 14 -1.90 -13.36 -2.20
C GLU A 14 -0.37 -13.56 -2.32
N GLY A 15 0.22 -13.22 -3.47
CA GLY A 15 1.64 -13.42 -3.73
C GLY A 15 2.56 -12.38 -3.07
N ALA A 16 3.88 -12.59 -3.21
CA ALA A 16 4.89 -11.66 -2.72
C ALA A 16 4.74 -10.29 -3.38
N LEU A 17 4.52 -9.26 -2.57
CA LEU A 17 4.34 -7.90 -3.05
C LEU A 17 5.71 -7.28 -3.35
N ALA A 18 5.84 -6.63 -4.51
CA ALA A 18 7.11 -6.08 -4.97
C ALA A 18 7.35 -4.66 -4.43
N GLY A 19 8.61 -4.32 -4.12
CA GLY A 19 9.05 -2.93 -3.95
C GLY A 19 9.26 -2.42 -2.52
N ILE A 20 9.42 -3.31 -1.52
CA ILE A 20 9.37 -2.93 -0.10
C ILE A 20 10.41 -1.87 0.30
N ASN A 21 11.58 -1.75 -0.34
CA ASN A 21 12.62 -0.80 0.11
C ASN A 21 13.20 0.05 -1.04
N HIS A 22 12.84 1.34 -1.10
CA HIS A 22 13.47 2.31 -1.99
C HIS A 22 14.66 2.98 -1.28
N GLN A 23 15.79 2.25 -1.19
CA GLN A 23 17.08 2.76 -0.70
C GLN A 23 17.02 3.44 0.69
N GLY A 24 16.09 3.03 1.56
CA GLY A 24 15.92 3.61 2.89
C GLY A 24 15.23 4.98 2.94
N VAL A 25 14.74 5.50 1.81
CA VAL A 25 14.01 6.78 1.75
C VAL A 25 12.54 6.57 2.07
N TYR A 26 11.93 5.58 1.45
CA TYR A 26 10.54 5.19 1.68
C TYR A 26 10.33 3.72 1.26
N LEU A 27 9.22 3.17 1.70
CA LEU A 27 8.73 1.85 1.33
C LEU A 27 7.63 2.03 0.30
N SER A 28 7.59 1.17 -0.71
CA SER A 28 6.45 1.11 -1.61
C SER A 28 5.95 -0.31 -1.73
N LEU A 29 4.70 -0.43 -2.18
CA LEU A 29 4.11 -1.72 -2.39
C LEU A 29 3.20 -1.67 -3.60
N THR A 30 3.46 -2.54 -4.57
CA THR A 30 2.72 -2.59 -5.82
C THR A 30 2.17 -3.98 -6.08
N CYS A 31 0.88 -4.07 -6.38
CA CYS A 31 0.26 -5.30 -6.85
C CYS A 31 0.59 -5.52 -8.33
N PRO A 32 1.14 -6.68 -8.75
CA PRO A 32 1.36 -6.97 -10.17
C PRO A 32 0.04 -7.15 -10.94
N GLU A 33 -0.99 -7.70 -10.30
CA GLU A 33 -2.30 -7.98 -10.94
C GLU A 33 -3.09 -6.69 -11.23
N CYS A 34 -3.48 -5.94 -10.20
CA CYS A 34 -4.32 -4.76 -10.37
C CYS A 34 -3.53 -3.45 -10.55
N ARG A 35 -2.19 -3.51 -10.52
CA ARG A 35 -1.29 -2.35 -10.56
C ARG A 35 -1.57 -1.27 -9.50
N ARG A 36 -2.29 -1.61 -8.43
CA ARG A 36 -2.44 -0.76 -7.25
C ARG A 36 -1.08 -0.57 -6.60
N SER A 37 -0.71 0.66 -6.32
CA SER A 37 0.52 1.03 -5.64
C SER A 37 0.21 1.91 -4.42
N VAL A 38 0.96 1.71 -3.34
CA VAL A 38 0.97 2.58 -2.16
C VAL A 38 2.40 2.83 -1.73
N GLN A 39 2.63 3.94 -1.02
CA GLN A 39 3.94 4.33 -0.52
C GLN A 39 3.82 4.86 0.89
N ALA A 40 4.84 4.62 1.72
CA ALA A 40 4.92 5.14 3.07
C ALA A 40 6.37 5.22 3.56
N PHE A 41 6.64 6.04 4.57
CA PHE A 41 7.97 6.17 5.16
C PHE A 41 8.25 5.13 6.26
N THR A 42 7.21 4.44 6.75
CA THR A 42 7.31 3.40 7.79
C THR A 42 6.53 2.15 7.36
N MET A 43 6.91 0.97 7.87
CA MET A 43 6.16 -0.26 7.59
C MET A 43 4.71 -0.17 8.07
N GLU A 44 4.47 0.45 9.24
CA GLU A 44 3.13 0.67 9.76
C GLU A 44 2.29 1.55 8.83
N GLY A 45 2.85 2.66 8.33
CA GLY A 45 2.17 3.52 7.35
C GLY A 45 1.92 2.80 6.02
N LEU A 46 2.79 1.86 5.64
CA LEU A 46 2.63 1.06 4.42
C LEU A 46 1.49 0.06 4.59
N VAL A 47 1.46 -0.65 5.73
CA VAL A 47 0.40 -1.59 6.10
C VAL A 47 -0.94 -0.87 6.16
N GLU A 48 -1.00 0.29 6.81
CA GLU A 48 -2.21 1.09 6.92
C GLU A 48 -2.71 1.54 5.54
N SER A 49 -1.82 2.12 4.73
CA SER A 49 -2.16 2.61 3.38
C SER A 49 -2.58 1.49 2.42
N TRP A 50 -1.98 0.31 2.57
CA TRP A 50 -2.33 -0.87 1.77
C TRP A 50 -3.67 -1.47 2.17
N ASN A 51 -3.88 -1.66 3.49
CA ASN A 51 -5.05 -2.31 4.05
C ASN A 51 -6.29 -1.42 4.00
N LYS A 52 -6.13 -0.09 3.98
CA LYS A 52 -7.23 0.84 3.71
C LYS A 52 -7.73 0.61 2.27
N PRO A 53 -9.05 0.61 2.03
CA PRO A 53 -9.55 0.63 0.66
C PRO A 53 -8.95 1.83 -0.06
N ALA A 54 -8.61 1.69 -1.35
CA ALA A 54 -8.13 2.82 -2.13
C ALA A 54 -9.16 3.93 -2.01
N GLU A 55 -8.77 5.06 -1.41
CA GLU A 55 -9.67 6.18 -1.29
C GLU A 55 -10.15 6.53 -2.71
N PRO A 56 -11.46 6.65 -2.93
CA PRO A 56 -11.93 7.17 -4.20
C PRO A 56 -11.21 8.49 -4.38
N LYS A 57 -10.47 8.64 -5.49
CA LYS A 57 -9.81 9.90 -5.84
C LYS A 57 -10.86 11.00 -5.74
N ARG A 58 -10.93 11.70 -4.61
CA ARG A 58 -11.58 12.99 -4.52
C ARG A 58 -10.62 13.93 -5.23
N GLN A 59 -10.77 13.96 -6.55
CA GLN A 59 -10.35 15.10 -7.34
C GLN A 59 -11.06 16.31 -6.73
N GLY A 60 -10.30 17.19 -6.10
CA GLY A 60 -10.79 18.49 -5.64
C GLY A 60 -11.11 18.54 -4.15
N GLU A 61 -10.17 19.08 -3.37
CA GLU A 61 -10.44 20.08 -2.33
C GLU A 61 -9.08 20.63 -1.84
N GLN A 62 -8.47 21.46 -2.71
CA GLN A 62 -7.96 22.77 -2.32
C GLN A 62 -9.03 23.77 -2.80
N PRO A 63 -9.32 24.87 -2.10
CA PRO A 63 -8.49 25.60 -1.14
C PRO A 63 -9.02 25.65 0.31
#